data_AF-A0A7C1QRL8-F1
#
_entry.id   AF-A0A7C1QRL8-F1
#
_cell.length_a   1.000
_cell.length_b   1.000
_cell.length_c   1.000
_cell.angle_alpha   90.00
_cell.angle_beta   90.00
_cell.angle_gamma   90.00
#
_symmetry.space_group_name_H-M   'P 1'
#
loop_
_entity.id
_entity.type
_entity.pdbx_description
1 polymer ?
#
loop_
_entity_poly.entity_id
_entity_poly.type
_entity_poly.pdbx_seq_one_letter_code
_entity_poly.pdbx_strand_id
1 'polypeptide(L)' 'MSNHVWIVEYGSGKSWKPDPNKYDESLHHPTRKIALDHKECNHCGHPNNLRVCKYVREER' A
#
# COMPACT_ATOMS: atom_id res chain seq x y z
N MET A 1 1.53 -19.76 -9.20
CA MET A 1 0.72 -18.75 -8.49
C MET A 1 1.39 -17.39 -8.70
N SER A 2 0.65 -16.28 -8.76
CA SER A 2 1.27 -14.97 -8.96
C SER A 2 2.09 -14.60 -7.72
N ASN A 3 3.43 -14.55 -7.82
CA ASN A 3 4.35 -14.15 -6.75
C ASN A 3 4.32 -12.64 -6.47
N HIS A 4 3.16 -12.03 -6.61
CA HIS A 4 2.99 -10.59 -6.50
C HIS A 4 2.10 -10.26 -5.32
N VAL A 5 2.45 -9.18 -4.64
CA VAL A 5 1.68 -8.59 -3.56
C VAL A 5 1.39 -7.13 -3.91
N TRP A 6 0.21 -6.66 -3.54
CA TRP A 6 -0.20 -5.28 -3.69
C TRP A 6 -0.11 -4.60 -2.33
N ILE A 7 0.69 -3.55 -2.23
CA ILE A 7 0.95 -2.86 -0.98
C ILE A 7 0.33 -1.46 -1.03
N VAL A 8 -0.41 -1.09 0.01
CA VAL A 8 -0.84 0.29 0.24
C VAL A 8 0.29 1.01 0.98
N GLU A 9 0.90 2.02 0.36
CA GLU A 9 2.03 2.75 0.94
C GLU A 9 1.61 4.14 1.41
N TYR A 10 2.09 4.48 2.60
CA TYR A 10 1.95 5.81 3.17
C TYR A 10 3.06 6.72 2.68
N GLY A 11 2.65 7.89 2.17
CA GLY A 11 3.52 8.97 1.80
C GLY A 11 3.54 10.06 2.89
N SER A 12 4.70 10.66 3.12
CA SER A 12 4.86 11.83 3.99
C SER A 12 5.24 13.08 3.20
N GLY A 13 4.82 14.26 3.68
CA GLY A 13 5.23 15.57 3.15
C GLY A 13 4.39 16.13 2.00
N LYS A 14 4.92 17.19 1.36
CA LYS A 14 4.31 17.90 0.21
C LYS A 14 4.50 17.19 -1.14
N SER A 15 5.43 16.25 -1.20
CA SER A 15 5.70 15.40 -2.35
C SER A 15 5.68 13.97 -1.87
N TRP A 16 5.13 13.05 -2.67
CA TRP A 16 5.01 11.66 -2.25
C TRP A 16 6.39 11.06 -1.97
N LYS A 17 6.66 10.70 -0.70
CA LYS A 17 7.85 9.98 -0.24
C LYS A 17 7.41 8.86 0.70
N PRO A 18 7.86 7.62 0.52
CA PRO A 18 7.46 6.51 1.38
C PRO A 18 7.82 6.87 2.82
N ASP A 19 6.87 6.73 3.73
CA ASP A 19 7.10 6.90 5.15
C ASP A 19 7.61 5.57 5.73
N PRO A 20 8.90 5.46 6.08
CA PRO A 20 9.47 4.22 6.59
C PRO A 20 8.89 3.81 7.96
N ASN A 21 8.26 4.74 8.69
CA ASN A 21 7.64 4.46 9.98
C ASN A 21 6.20 3.94 9.86
N LYS A 22 5.67 3.88 8.63
CA LYS A 22 4.31 3.40 8.32
C LYS A 22 4.34 2.14 7.46
N TYR A 23 5.44 1.39 7.50
CA TYR A 23 5.53 0.07 6.90
C TYR A 23 4.85 -0.96 7.83
N ASP A 24 3.79 -1.60 7.33
CA ASP A 24 3.01 -2.59 8.08
C ASP A 24 2.61 -3.72 7.12
N GLU A 25 2.81 -4.98 7.53
CA GLU A 25 2.44 -6.15 6.73
C GLU A 25 0.94 -6.27 6.48
N SER A 26 0.09 -5.63 7.30
CA SER A 26 -1.36 -5.55 7.07
C SER A 26 -1.73 -4.78 5.80
N LEU A 27 -0.79 -4.05 5.22
CA LEU A 27 -0.94 -3.33 3.96
C LEU A 27 -0.67 -4.24 2.75
N HIS A 28 -0.26 -5.48 2.97
CA HIS A 28 0.01 -6.48 1.95
C HIS A 28 -1.29 -7.18 1.53
N HIS A 29 -1.65 -7.06 0.26
CA HIS A 29 -2.88 -7.62 -0.27
C HIS A 29 -2.61 -8.52 -1.48
N PRO A 30 -3.38 -9.61 -1.64
CA PRO A 30 -3.16 -10.58 -2.70
C PRO A 30 -3.60 -10.05 -4.08
N THR A 31 -4.46 -9.02 -4.12
CA THR A 31 -4.96 -8.43 -5.37
C THR A 31 -5.01 -6.92 -5.30
N ARG A 32 -4.91 -6.28 -6.48
CA ARG A 32 -5.03 -4.83 -6.64
C ARG A 32 -6.36 -4.30 -6.09
N LYS A 33 -7.45 -5.05 -6.35
CA LYS A 33 -8.80 -4.65 -5.95
C LYS A 33 -8.88 -4.54 -4.43
N ILE A 34 -8.44 -5.55 -3.71
CA ILE A 34 -8.44 -5.55 -2.24
C ILE A 34 -7.60 -4.38 -1.68
N ALA A 35 -6.45 -4.08 -2.29
CA ALA A 35 -5.62 -2.95 -1.88
C ALA A 35 -6.28 -1.58 -2.13
N LEU A 36 -7.01 -1.44 -3.24
CA LEU A 36 -7.76 -0.22 -3.54
C LEU A 36 -8.95 -0.07 -2.57
N ASP A 37 -9.72 -1.14 -2.36
CA ASP A 37 -10.85 -1.15 -1.42
C ASP A 37 -10.35 -0.81 0.00
N HIS A 38 -9.22 -1.38 0.42
CA HIS A 38 -8.60 -1.07 1.72
C HIS A 38 -8.20 0.42 1.83
N LYS A 39 -7.61 0.98 0.76
CA LYS A 39 -7.26 2.41 0.69
C LYS A 39 -8.50 3.29 0.81
N GLU A 40 -9.60 2.95 0.15
CA GLU A 40 -10.84 3.74 0.18
C GLU A 40 -11.58 3.63 1.53
N CYS A 41 -11.67 2.42 2.11
CA CYS A 41 -12.40 2.19 3.36
C CYS A 41 -11.69 2.74 4.60
N ASN A 42 -10.36 2.56 4.72
CA ASN A 42 -9.64 2.88 5.95
C ASN A 42 -9.13 4.33 6.01
N HIS A 43 -9.13 5.04 4.87
CA HIS A 43 -8.55 6.38 4.78
C HIS A 43 -9.50 7.44 4.24
N CYS A 44 -10.81 7.20 4.40
CA CYS A 44 -11.83 8.23 4.19
C CYS A 44 -11.56 9.40 5.16
N GLY A 45 -10.86 10.44 4.68
CA GLY A 45 -10.47 11.62 5.46
C GLY A 45 -8.96 11.85 5.65
N HIS A 46 -8.08 10.90 5.28
CA HIS A 46 -6.63 11.13 5.32
C HIS A 46 -6.15 11.74 3.99
N PRO A 47 -5.29 12.78 4.00
CA PRO A 47 -4.88 13.47 2.79
C PRO A 47 -4.16 12.52 1.81
N ASN A 48 -4.39 12.77 0.52
CA ASN A 48 -3.96 12.12 -0.74
C ASN A 48 -2.58 11.43 -0.88
N ASN A 49 -1.82 11.21 0.18
CA ASN A 49 -0.48 10.65 0.14
C ASN A 49 -0.45 9.11 0.19
N LEU A 50 -1.51 8.41 -0.22
CA LEU A 50 -1.52 6.95 -0.29
C LEU A 50 -1.41 6.47 -1.74
N ARG A 51 -0.51 5.51 -1.99
CA ARG A 51 -0.42 4.83 -3.29
C ARG A 51 -0.54 3.32 -3.14
N VAL A 52 -1.08 2.67 -4.18
CA VAL A 52 -1.15 1.22 -4.27
C VAL A 52 -0.08 0.76 -5.25
N CYS A 53 0.88 -0.03 -4.78
CA CYS A 53 2.02 -0.48 -5.56
C CYS A 53 2.08 -2.00 -5.64
N LYS A 54 2.56 -2.51 -6.77
CA LYS A 54 2.73 -3.94 -7.02
C LYS A 54 4.18 -4.32 -6.74
N TYR A 55 4.39 -5.26 -5.83
CA TYR A 55 5.69 -5.79 -5.47
C TYR A 55 5.78 -7.28 -5.79
N VAL A 56 6.98 -7.77 -6.08
CA VAL A 56 7.27 -9.20 -6.20
C VAL A 56 7.67 -9.70 -4.81
N ARG A 57 7.01 -10.74 -4.31
CA ARG A 57 7.49 -11.46 -3.13
C ARG A 57 8.66 -12.33 -3.56
N GLU A 58 9.87 -11.99 -3.10
CA GLU A 58 10.99 -12.93 -3.14
C GLU A 58 10.69 -14.05 -2.13
N GLU A 59 10.43 -15.25 -2.63
CA GLU A 59 10.41 -16.46 -1.80
C GLU A 59 11.85 -16.76 -1.40
N ARG A 60 12.17 -16.57 -0.12
CA ARG A 60 13.46 -16.94 0.48
C ARG A 60 13.43 -18.38 0.97
#